data_AF-A0AAN7J4I0-F1
#
_entry.id   AF-A0AAN7J4I0-F1
#
_cell.length_a   1.000
_cell.length_b   1.000
_cell.length_c   1.000
_cell.angle_alpha   90.00
_cell.angle_beta   90.00
_cell.angle_gamma   90.00
#
_symmetry.space_group_name_H-M   'P 1'
#
loop_
_entity.id
_entity.type
_entity.pdbx_description
1 polymer ?
#
loop_
_entity_poly.entity_id
_entity_poly.type
_entity_poly.pdbx_seq_one_letter_code
_entity_poly.pdbx_strand_id
1 'polypeptide(L)'
;MAQIEVEGQISLTIDNDEISDCGSAVSDETSPPSYPFWCFEKDGLVEVSEGSPEHHILRGSFLIGMGPVAKQTNVVAIHKNSSSSLTRKARFDSFRLFIEAVAEKCGGNAQERYAWYAGTREELLEIVKHGFSHCGKPVHGQSYGVGVHLASAKYPMEDALSSEVDEYGLRHVLLCRVILGDMEVVSPGSNQFHPSSQKFDSGVDNLADPRRYIVWSAYMNSHIFPIFMISFKAPSLKDFQGLLQANVPRANVPKPTTPWMSFPALITILSRFLHPSKMALINKCYKDFRERKIRRPDFIRKLRIATGDKLLATIVKRHRQGGV
;
A
#
# COMPACT_ATOMS: atom_id res chain seq x y z
N MET A 1 -11.01 14.00 28.45
CA MET A 1 -10.04 13.48 27.46
C MET A 1 -9.80 12.04 27.82
N ALA A 2 -10.40 11.11 27.09
CA ALA A 2 -10.23 9.68 27.31
C ALA A 2 -9.59 9.11 26.03
N GLN A 3 -8.34 8.71 26.15
CA GLN A 3 -7.55 8.07 25.12
C GLN A 3 -7.96 6.60 25.10
N ILE A 4 -8.75 6.21 24.10
CA ILE A 4 -9.22 4.82 23.95
C ILE A 4 -8.04 4.00 23.43
N GLU A 5 -7.57 3.05 24.25
CA GLU A 5 -6.57 2.05 23.89
C GLU A 5 -7.12 1.10 22.82
N VAL A 6 -6.77 1.34 21.56
CA VAL A 6 -7.11 0.47 20.42
C VAL A 6 -6.27 -0.82 20.40
N GLU A 7 -5.17 -0.89 21.17
CA GLU A 7 -4.27 -2.05 21.21
C GLU A 7 -4.79 -3.22 22.07
N GLY A 8 -5.74 -2.98 22.98
CA GLY A 8 -6.27 -4.02 23.87
C GLY A 8 -7.36 -4.92 23.25
N GLN A 9 -7.82 -4.65 22.02
CA GLN A 9 -8.97 -5.35 21.44
C GLN A 9 -8.62 -6.52 20.50
N ILE A 10 -7.35 -6.92 20.41
CA ILE A 10 -6.91 -8.10 19.62
C ILE A 10 -6.22 -9.15 20.51
N SER A 11 -6.68 -9.32 21.76
CA SER A 11 -6.36 -10.52 22.56
C SER A 11 -7.63 -11.35 22.74
N LEU A 12 -7.96 -12.15 21.73
CA LEU A 12 -8.88 -13.27 21.89
C LEU A 12 -8.09 -14.53 21.60
N THR A 13 -7.98 -15.40 22.60
CA THR A 13 -7.53 -16.78 22.50
C THR A 13 -8.38 -17.46 21.44
N ILE A 14 -7.79 -17.68 20.25
CA ILE A 14 -8.40 -18.49 19.20
C ILE A 14 -8.16 -19.94 19.61
N ASP A 15 -9.23 -20.59 20.06
CA ASP A 15 -9.24 -22.00 20.36
C ASP A 15 -8.88 -22.82 19.11
N ASN A 16 -8.14 -23.89 19.39
CA ASN A 16 -7.58 -24.81 18.42
C ASN A 16 -8.56 -25.97 18.21
N ASP A 17 -9.52 -25.81 17.29
CA ASP A 17 -10.50 -26.86 16.99
C ASP A 17 -10.48 -27.37 15.54
N GLU A 18 -10.97 -28.61 15.46
CA GLU A 18 -10.68 -29.71 14.54
C GLU A 18 -10.93 -29.51 13.04
N ILE A 19 -10.16 -30.30 12.28
CA ILE A 19 -10.13 -30.39 10.83
C ILE A 19 -11.33 -31.21 10.33
N SER A 20 -12.18 -30.61 9.49
CA SER A 20 -13.14 -31.34 8.66
C SER A 20 -12.51 -31.57 7.27
N ASP A 21 -12.43 -32.84 6.88
CA ASP A 21 -11.86 -33.30 5.62
C ASP A 21 -12.93 -33.26 4.51
N CYS A 22 -12.66 -32.57 3.40
CA CYS A 22 -13.51 -32.63 2.22
C CYS A 22 -12.66 -32.79 0.94
N GLY A 23 -12.95 -33.89 0.24
CA GLY A 23 -12.21 -34.37 -0.92
C GLY A 23 -12.27 -33.44 -2.13
N SER A 24 -11.14 -33.35 -2.82
CA SER A 24 -10.95 -32.59 -4.06
C SER A 24 -11.66 -33.26 -5.23
N ALA A 25 -12.57 -32.53 -5.88
CA ALA A 25 -13.03 -32.81 -7.24
C ALA A 25 -12.30 -31.88 -8.21
N VAL A 26 -11.65 -32.46 -9.22
CA VAL A 26 -10.98 -31.75 -10.31
C VAL A 26 -12.04 -31.25 -11.30
N SER A 27 -11.97 -30.00 -11.74
CA SER A 27 -12.84 -29.47 -12.79
C SER A 27 -12.07 -28.59 -13.77
N ASP A 28 -12.42 -28.78 -15.03
CA ASP A 28 -11.78 -28.30 -16.26
C ASP A 28 -11.94 -26.77 -16.46
N GLU A 29 -10.90 -26.12 -16.97
CA GLU A 29 -10.82 -24.67 -17.14
C GLU A 29 -11.37 -24.24 -18.51
N THR A 30 -12.52 -23.56 -18.58
CA THR A 30 -12.92 -22.82 -19.79
C THR A 30 -13.85 -21.64 -19.51
N SER A 31 -13.45 -20.72 -18.63
CA SER A 31 -13.86 -19.29 -18.54
C SER A 31 -13.30 -18.73 -17.24
N PRO A 32 -12.94 -17.42 -17.13
CA PRO A 32 -12.64 -16.86 -15.83
C PRO A 32 -13.89 -17.04 -14.97
N PRO A 33 -13.79 -17.76 -13.84
CA PRO A 33 -14.97 -18.08 -13.05
C PRO A 33 -15.62 -16.78 -12.58
N SER A 34 -16.95 -16.75 -12.58
CA SER A 34 -17.78 -15.63 -12.12
C SER A 34 -17.50 -15.22 -10.66
N TYR A 35 -16.72 -16.01 -9.92
CA TYR A 35 -16.44 -15.84 -8.51
C TYR A 35 -15.03 -15.27 -8.30
N PRO A 36 -14.89 -14.04 -7.77
CA PRO A 36 -13.60 -13.36 -7.68
C PRO A 36 -12.60 -14.01 -6.71
N PHE A 37 -13.05 -14.94 -5.86
CA PHE A 37 -12.22 -15.57 -4.82
C PHE A 37 -11.91 -17.06 -5.08
N TRP A 38 -12.24 -17.58 -6.27
CA TRP A 38 -11.98 -18.98 -6.60
C TRP A 38 -10.51 -19.39 -6.41
N CYS A 39 -9.58 -18.48 -6.74
CA CYS A 39 -8.14 -18.72 -6.60
C CYS A 39 -7.72 -18.78 -5.13
N PHE A 40 -8.46 -18.12 -4.23
CA PHE A 40 -8.14 -18.09 -2.81
C PHE A 40 -8.38 -19.48 -2.20
N GLU A 41 -9.51 -20.09 -2.52
CA GLU A 41 -9.85 -21.45 -2.09
C GLU A 41 -8.86 -22.48 -2.64
N LYS A 42 -8.49 -22.36 -3.92
CA LYS A 42 -7.45 -23.20 -4.54
C LYS A 42 -6.10 -23.06 -3.82
N ASP A 43 -5.79 -21.85 -3.37
CA ASP A 43 -4.62 -21.55 -2.54
C ASP A 43 -4.91 -21.71 -1.04
N GLY A 44 -5.85 -22.57 -0.64
CA GLY A 44 -6.10 -23.01 0.74
C GLY A 44 -6.49 -21.90 1.73
N LEU A 45 -6.97 -20.77 1.22
CA LEU A 45 -7.58 -19.73 2.02
C LEU A 45 -9.06 -20.09 2.22
N VAL A 46 -9.51 -20.02 3.47
CA VAL A 46 -10.90 -20.37 3.83
C VAL A 46 -11.65 -19.08 4.14
N GLU A 47 -12.79 -18.87 3.50
CA GLU A 47 -13.61 -17.70 3.77
C GLU A 47 -14.07 -17.69 5.24
N VAL A 48 -13.90 -16.55 5.91
CA VAL A 48 -14.41 -16.34 7.26
C VAL A 48 -15.88 -15.95 7.14
N SER A 49 -16.77 -16.76 7.73
CA SER A 49 -18.21 -16.58 7.60
C SER A 49 -18.65 -15.17 8.01
N GLU A 50 -19.39 -14.52 7.12
CA GLU A 50 -19.99 -13.21 7.39
C GLU A 50 -20.90 -13.30 8.62
N GLY A 51 -20.79 -12.33 9.52
CA GLY A 51 -21.54 -12.31 10.79
C GLY A 51 -20.89 -13.08 11.95
N SER A 52 -19.81 -13.84 11.70
CA SER A 52 -19.05 -14.46 12.79
C SER A 52 -18.35 -13.41 13.68
N PRO A 53 -18.06 -13.73 14.95
CA PRO A 53 -17.28 -12.84 15.82
C PRO A 53 -15.91 -12.48 15.23
N GLU A 54 -15.20 -13.45 14.66
CA GLU A 54 -13.90 -13.27 13.98
C GLU A 54 -14.02 -12.28 12.82
N HIS A 55 -15.04 -12.44 11.97
CA HIS A 55 -15.32 -11.51 10.88
C HIS A 55 -15.59 -10.08 11.38
N HIS A 56 -16.42 -9.93 12.42
CA HIS A 56 -16.75 -8.61 12.97
C HIS A 56 -15.53 -7.89 13.56
N ILE A 57 -14.66 -8.60 14.27
CA ILE A 57 -13.45 -8.03 14.87
C ILE A 57 -12.48 -7.59 13.78
N LEU A 58 -12.22 -8.43 12.78
CA LEU A 58 -11.29 -8.11 11.69
C LEU A 58 -11.80 -6.95 10.84
N ARG A 59 -13.08 -6.98 10.47
CA ARG A 59 -13.73 -5.89 9.74
C ARG A 59 -13.69 -4.59 10.55
N GLY A 60 -14.03 -4.64 11.84
CA GLY A 60 -14.03 -3.48 12.73
C GLY A 60 -12.63 -2.87 12.86
N SER A 61 -11.63 -3.70 13.15
CA SER A 61 -10.23 -3.28 13.31
C SER A 61 -9.69 -2.64 12.02
N PHE A 62 -9.95 -3.27 10.87
CA PHE A 62 -9.56 -2.72 9.58
C PHE A 62 -10.23 -1.37 9.31
N LEU A 63 -11.56 -1.27 9.49
CA LEU A 63 -12.28 -0.01 9.25
C LEU A 63 -11.87 1.11 10.23
N ILE A 64 -11.59 0.79 11.49
CA ILE A 64 -11.05 1.77 12.45
C ILE A 64 -9.69 2.30 11.94
N GLY A 65 -8.79 1.42 11.51
CA GLY A 65 -7.49 1.80 10.95
C GLY A 65 -7.57 2.56 9.62
N MET A 66 -8.63 2.33 8.84
CA MET A 66 -8.94 3.09 7.63
C MET A 66 -9.42 4.52 7.94
N GLY A 67 -9.71 4.86 9.20
CA GLY A 67 -9.90 6.22 9.68
C GLY A 67 -10.92 7.04 8.86
N PRO A 68 -10.58 8.26 8.40
CA PRO A 68 -11.45 9.09 7.57
C PRO A 68 -12.10 8.44 6.34
N VAL A 69 -11.49 7.43 5.72
CA VAL A 69 -12.07 6.71 4.56
C VAL A 69 -12.94 5.52 4.94
N ALA A 70 -13.07 5.20 6.23
CA ALA A 70 -13.81 4.02 6.70
C ALA A 70 -15.24 3.97 6.15
N LYS A 71 -15.94 5.12 6.12
CA LYS A 71 -17.32 5.21 5.62
C LYS A 71 -17.46 4.95 4.12
N GLN A 72 -16.39 5.14 3.35
CA GLN A 72 -16.36 4.86 1.90
C GLN A 72 -15.66 3.53 1.59
N THR A 73 -15.21 2.81 2.62
CA THR A 73 -14.55 1.52 2.49
C THR A 73 -15.57 0.42 2.68
N ASN A 74 -15.71 -0.44 1.68
CA ASN A 74 -16.53 -1.64 1.75
C ASN A 74 -15.63 -2.87 1.83
N VAL A 75 -15.57 -3.54 2.98
CA VAL A 75 -14.94 -4.85 3.11
C VAL A 75 -15.86 -5.87 2.43
N VAL A 76 -15.35 -6.54 1.41
CA VAL A 76 -16.11 -7.47 0.55
C VAL A 76 -16.00 -8.90 1.05
N ALA A 77 -14.80 -9.33 1.43
CA ALA A 77 -14.57 -10.66 1.95
C ALA A 77 -13.33 -10.70 2.84
N ILE A 78 -13.31 -11.64 3.78
CA ILE A 78 -12.17 -11.93 4.65
C ILE A 78 -11.88 -13.41 4.53
N HIS A 79 -10.64 -13.77 4.21
CA HIS A 79 -10.21 -15.15 4.11
C HIS A 79 -9.09 -15.43 5.09
N LYS A 80 -9.13 -16.60 5.72
CA LYS A 80 -8.14 -17.10 6.67
C LYS A 80 -7.16 -18.02 5.97
N ASN A 81 -5.87 -17.78 6.20
CA ASN A 81 -4.79 -18.68 5.80
C ASN A 81 -4.84 -19.92 6.69
N SER A 82 -5.54 -20.94 6.20
CA SER A 82 -5.65 -22.20 6.92
C SER A 82 -4.32 -22.97 6.85
N SER A 83 -3.90 -23.56 7.97
CA SER A 83 -2.74 -24.46 8.05
C SER A 83 -3.06 -25.87 7.53
N SER A 84 -3.89 -25.98 6.49
CA SER A 84 -4.43 -27.23 5.97
C SER A 84 -3.37 -28.13 5.32
N SER A 85 -2.28 -27.55 4.79
CA SER A 85 -1.16 -28.33 4.24
C SER A 85 -0.02 -28.52 5.24
N LEU A 86 0.71 -29.64 5.12
CA LEU A 86 1.88 -29.95 5.96
C LEU A 86 2.92 -28.82 5.94
N THR A 87 3.19 -28.24 4.76
CA THR A 87 4.14 -27.13 4.62
C THR A 87 3.64 -25.87 5.33
N ARG A 88 2.33 -25.57 5.28
CA ARG A 88 1.77 -24.42 6.02
C ARG A 88 1.86 -24.61 7.52
N LYS A 89 1.52 -25.80 8.00
CA LYS A 89 1.67 -26.17 9.41
C LYS A 89 3.13 -26.03 9.86
N ALA A 90 4.09 -26.55 9.08
CA ALA A 90 5.51 -26.42 9.38
C ALA A 90 5.98 -24.95 9.41
N ARG A 91 5.48 -24.08 8.51
CA ARG A 91 5.79 -22.65 8.56
C ARG A 91 5.22 -21.98 9.81
N PHE A 92 4.01 -22.34 10.21
CA PHE A 92 3.40 -21.82 11.44
C PHE A 92 4.17 -22.29 12.68
N ASP A 93 4.54 -23.57 12.74
CA ASP A 93 5.33 -24.13 13.83
C ASP A 93 6.73 -23.48 13.90
N SER A 94 7.38 -23.26 12.75
CA SER A 94 8.63 -22.51 12.65
C SER A 94 8.48 -21.07 13.18
N PHE A 95 7.42 -20.36 12.77
CA PHE A 95 7.13 -19.02 13.27
C PHE A 95 6.97 -19.02 14.81
N ARG A 96 6.28 -20.01 15.38
CA ARG A 96 6.15 -20.15 16.85
C ARG A 96 7.50 -20.37 17.54
N LEU A 97 8.39 -21.18 16.96
CA LEU A 97 9.75 -21.36 17.49
C LEU A 97 10.53 -20.04 17.50
N PHE A 98 10.35 -19.19 16.47
CA PHE A 98 10.98 -17.87 16.46
C PHE A 98 10.38 -16.91 17.49
N ILE A 99 9.08 -17.00 17.81
CA ILE A 99 8.50 -16.23 18.92
C ILE A 99 9.23 -16.59 20.22
N GLU A 100 9.39 -17.88 20.51
CA GLU A 100 10.06 -18.36 21.72
C GLU A 100 11.52 -17.91 21.78
N ALA A 101 12.27 -18.08 20.68
CA ALA A 101 13.67 -17.67 20.62
C ALA A 101 13.89 -16.16 20.79
N VAL A 102 13.04 -15.33 20.17
CA VAL A 102 13.13 -13.87 20.33
C VAL A 102 12.66 -13.44 21.72
N ALA A 103 11.64 -14.09 22.29
CA ALA A 103 11.24 -13.84 23.67
C ALA A 103 12.37 -14.13 24.65
N GLU A 104 13.08 -15.25 24.50
CA GLU A 104 14.26 -15.58 25.33
C GLU A 104 15.34 -14.50 25.23
N LYS A 105 15.62 -14.02 24.01
CA LYS A 105 16.58 -12.93 23.76
C LYS A 105 16.16 -11.59 24.39
N CYS A 106 14.87 -11.23 24.29
CA CYS A 106 14.35 -9.90 24.63
C CYS A 106 13.69 -9.84 26.03
N GLY A 107 14.17 -10.64 26.99
CA GLY A 107 13.72 -10.56 28.39
C GLY A 107 12.31 -11.11 28.65
N GLY A 108 11.88 -12.10 27.85
CA GLY A 108 10.64 -12.86 28.03
C GLY A 108 9.48 -12.44 27.12
N ASN A 109 9.67 -11.47 26.21
CA ASN A 109 8.61 -11.01 25.30
C ASN A 109 9.16 -10.76 23.89
N ALA A 110 8.58 -11.43 22.89
CA ALA A 110 8.97 -11.30 21.48
C ALA A 110 8.45 -10.01 20.81
N GLN A 111 7.69 -9.17 21.53
CA GLN A 111 6.98 -8.01 20.99
C GLN A 111 6.14 -8.38 19.76
N GLU A 112 5.40 -9.48 19.87
CA GLU A 112 4.51 -9.91 18.81
C GLU A 112 3.38 -8.91 18.59
N ARG A 113 3.17 -8.50 17.34
CA ARG A 113 2.11 -7.56 16.95
C ARG A 113 1.42 -7.97 15.66
N TYR A 114 0.24 -7.40 15.45
CA TYR A 114 -0.44 -7.43 14.16
C TYR A 114 0.00 -6.26 13.28
N ALA A 115 0.22 -6.52 12.00
CA ALA A 115 0.56 -5.50 11.01
C ALA A 115 -0.02 -5.84 9.63
N TRP A 116 -0.24 -4.80 8.82
CA TRP A 116 -0.84 -4.90 7.51
C TRP A 116 0.22 -4.86 6.42
N TYR A 117 0.13 -5.76 5.44
CA TYR A 117 0.94 -5.74 4.23
C TYR A 117 0.02 -5.54 3.01
N ALA A 118 0.29 -4.51 2.24
CA ALA A 118 -0.44 -4.19 1.02
C ALA A 118 0.39 -4.56 -0.21
N GLY A 119 -0.24 -5.18 -1.20
CA GLY A 119 0.39 -5.60 -2.46
C GLY A 119 -0.62 -5.78 -3.57
N THR A 120 -0.19 -6.32 -4.70
CA THR A 120 -1.11 -6.81 -5.73
C THR A 120 -1.72 -8.15 -5.31
N ARG A 121 -2.90 -8.50 -5.85
CA ARG A 121 -3.55 -9.77 -5.51
C ARG A 121 -2.63 -10.97 -5.75
N GLU A 122 -1.92 -10.96 -6.87
CA GLU A 122 -0.99 -12.02 -7.28
C GLU A 122 0.20 -12.12 -6.32
N GLU A 123 0.76 -10.99 -5.89
CA GLU A 123 1.84 -10.96 -4.91
C GLU A 123 1.38 -11.54 -3.56
N LEU A 124 0.21 -11.15 -3.08
CA LEU A 124 -0.31 -11.61 -1.80
C LEU A 124 -0.61 -13.12 -1.80
N LEU A 125 -1.13 -13.65 -2.91
CA LEU A 125 -1.35 -15.09 -3.07
C LEU A 125 -0.04 -15.86 -3.10
N GLU A 126 0.97 -15.36 -3.81
CA GLU A 126 2.31 -15.95 -3.82
C GLU A 126 2.93 -15.92 -2.41
N ILE A 127 2.75 -14.85 -1.63
CA ILE A 127 3.20 -14.77 -0.24
C ILE A 127 2.50 -15.83 0.63
N VAL A 128 1.18 -15.99 0.50
CA VAL A 128 0.45 -17.03 1.25
C VAL A 128 0.94 -18.43 0.87
N LYS A 129 1.24 -18.66 -0.40
CA LYS A 129 1.63 -19.97 -0.92
C LYS A 129 3.09 -20.32 -0.64
N HIS A 130 4.01 -19.38 -0.82
CA HIS A 130 5.46 -19.62 -0.84
C HIS A 130 6.23 -18.86 0.24
N GLY A 131 5.60 -17.92 0.94
CA GLY A 131 6.26 -16.98 1.83
C GLY A 131 6.75 -15.75 1.10
N PHE A 132 7.35 -14.81 1.83
CA PHE A 132 7.94 -13.61 1.26
C PHE A 132 9.18 -13.98 0.44
N SER A 133 9.22 -13.55 -0.82
CA SER A 133 10.33 -13.82 -1.75
C SER A 133 11.08 -12.57 -2.19
N HIS A 134 10.53 -11.38 -1.90
CA HIS A 134 11.07 -10.10 -2.33
C HIS A 134 11.04 -9.08 -1.19
N CYS A 135 12.08 -8.24 -1.13
CA CYS A 135 12.13 -7.04 -0.32
C CYS A 135 12.21 -5.84 -1.26
N GLY A 136 11.13 -5.07 -1.35
CA GLY A 136 11.07 -3.87 -2.17
C GLY A 136 11.20 -2.60 -1.35
N LYS A 137 11.67 -1.52 -1.99
CA LYS A 137 11.36 -0.18 -1.48
C LYS A 137 9.86 0.05 -1.71
N PRO A 138 9.14 0.68 -0.76
CA PRO A 138 7.72 0.96 -0.95
C PRO A 138 7.51 1.76 -2.24
N VAL A 139 6.52 1.37 -3.04
CA VAL A 139 6.20 1.99 -4.34
C VAL A 139 5.84 3.48 -4.16
N HIS A 140 5.25 3.80 -3.02
CA HIS A 140 4.88 5.14 -2.59
C HIS A 140 5.29 5.36 -1.13
N GLY A 141 5.75 6.57 -0.79
CA GLY A 141 6.15 6.94 0.58
C GLY A 141 7.67 6.96 0.80
N GLN A 142 8.05 7.14 2.06
CA GLN A 142 9.45 7.17 2.48
C GLN A 142 9.95 5.73 2.68
N SER A 143 11.14 5.41 2.16
CA SER A 143 11.80 4.12 2.38
C SER A 143 12.51 4.13 3.72
N TYR A 144 12.33 3.10 4.54
CA TYR A 144 12.95 2.98 5.86
C TYR A 144 13.93 1.80 5.86
N GLY A 145 14.98 1.87 5.03
CA GLY A 145 15.85 0.73 4.79
C GLY A 145 15.32 -0.24 3.72
N VAL A 146 15.89 -1.44 3.70
CA VAL A 146 15.61 -2.53 2.78
C VAL A 146 15.13 -3.73 3.59
N GLY A 147 13.86 -4.06 3.42
CA GLY A 147 13.16 -5.12 4.14
C GLY A 147 11.69 -5.12 3.75
N VAL A 148 10.92 -5.98 4.39
CA VAL A 148 9.46 -5.98 4.27
C VAL A 148 8.92 -4.87 5.16
N HIS A 149 8.19 -3.93 4.55
CA HIS A 149 7.56 -2.82 5.26
C HIS A 149 6.10 -3.19 5.55
N LEU A 150 5.70 -3.16 6.82
CA LEU A 150 4.33 -3.42 7.23
C LEU A 150 3.75 -2.19 7.93
N ALA A 151 2.52 -1.84 7.61
CA ALA A 151 1.79 -0.78 8.30
C ALA A 151 1.32 -1.28 9.66
N SER A 152 1.47 -0.46 10.69
CA SER A 152 0.96 -0.74 12.03
C SER A 152 -0.56 -1.00 12.00
N ALA A 153 -1.06 -1.87 12.88
CA ALA A 153 -2.48 -2.23 12.96
C ALA A 153 -3.41 -0.99 13.00
N LYS A 154 -2.94 0.11 13.62
CA LYS A 154 -3.66 1.38 13.77
C LYS A 154 -3.74 2.22 12.48
N TYR A 155 -2.83 2.02 11.52
CA TYR A 155 -2.64 2.92 10.39
C TYR A 155 -2.52 2.24 9.01
N PRO A 156 -3.40 1.28 8.64
CA PRO A 156 -3.36 0.63 7.33
C PRO A 156 -3.65 1.56 6.14
N MET A 157 -4.30 2.71 6.38
CA MET A 157 -4.95 3.49 5.33
C MET A 157 -4.05 3.84 4.13
N GLU A 158 -2.85 4.37 4.38
CA GLU A 158 -1.99 4.85 3.30
C GLU A 158 -1.57 3.69 2.39
N ASP A 159 -1.07 2.60 2.98
CA ASP A 159 -0.63 1.41 2.27
C ASP A 159 -1.81 0.68 1.59
N ALA A 160 -2.94 0.53 2.28
CA ALA A 160 -4.15 -0.08 1.73
C ALA A 160 -4.71 0.69 0.51
N LEU A 161 -4.72 2.03 0.56
CA LEU A 161 -5.16 2.86 -0.57
C LEU A 161 -4.13 2.97 -1.70
N SER A 162 -2.90 2.49 -1.47
CA SER A 162 -1.84 2.40 -2.48
C SER A 162 -1.83 1.06 -3.23
N SER A 163 -2.40 -0.01 -2.64
CA SER A 163 -2.54 -1.33 -3.27
C SER A 163 -3.26 -1.26 -4.61
N GLU A 164 -2.84 -2.04 -5.60
CA GLU A 164 -3.45 -2.01 -6.93
C GLU A 164 -4.88 -2.58 -6.92
N VAL A 165 -5.71 -2.08 -7.83
CA VAL A 165 -7.08 -2.57 -8.01
C VAL A 165 -7.05 -3.71 -9.03
N ASP A 166 -7.57 -4.87 -8.66
CA ASP A 166 -7.65 -6.05 -9.55
C ASP A 166 -8.76 -5.90 -10.62
N GLU A 167 -8.92 -6.90 -11.48
CA GLU A 167 -9.94 -6.89 -12.54
C GLU A 167 -11.39 -6.85 -12.02
N TYR A 168 -11.63 -7.20 -10.75
CA TYR A 168 -12.94 -7.17 -10.10
C TYR A 168 -13.20 -5.85 -9.35
N GLY A 169 -12.28 -4.91 -9.43
CA GLY A 169 -12.37 -3.63 -8.74
C GLY A 169 -12.05 -3.74 -7.24
N LEU A 170 -11.34 -4.79 -6.82
CA LEU A 170 -10.97 -5.06 -5.43
C LEU A 170 -9.52 -4.67 -5.16
N ARG A 171 -9.26 -4.29 -3.91
CA ARG A 171 -7.93 -4.16 -3.33
C ARG A 171 -7.78 -5.23 -2.26
N HIS A 172 -6.56 -5.63 -2.01
CA HIS A 172 -6.26 -6.71 -1.08
C HIS A 172 -5.13 -6.30 -0.13
N VAL A 173 -5.26 -6.70 1.12
CA VAL A 173 -4.20 -6.58 2.14
C VAL A 173 -4.11 -7.87 2.94
N LEU A 174 -2.92 -8.19 3.40
CA LEU A 174 -2.68 -9.24 4.39
C LEU A 174 -2.65 -8.65 5.80
N LEU A 175 -3.31 -9.32 6.74
CA LEU A 175 -3.05 -9.16 8.16
C LEU A 175 -2.04 -10.23 8.59
N CYS A 176 -0.90 -9.78 9.12
CA CYS A 176 0.19 -10.63 9.54
C CYS A 176 0.39 -10.55 11.05
N ARG A 177 0.80 -11.67 11.66
CA ARG A 177 1.52 -11.67 12.94
C ARG A 177 2.99 -11.37 12.65
N VAL A 178 3.58 -10.48 13.43
CA VAL A 178 4.95 -10.01 13.24
C VAL A 178 5.71 -10.05 14.56
N ILE A 179 6.87 -10.67 14.54
CA ILE A 179 7.83 -10.69 15.66
C ILE A 179 8.73 -9.47 15.50
N LEU A 180 8.65 -8.53 16.44
CA LEU A 180 9.40 -7.28 16.35
C LEU A 180 10.65 -7.27 17.24
N GLY A 181 10.66 -8.03 18.34
CA GLY A 181 11.75 -8.02 19.31
C GLY A 181 12.13 -6.60 19.76
N ASP A 182 13.43 -6.35 19.93
CA ASP A 182 13.93 -5.01 20.21
C ASP A 182 13.99 -4.18 18.92
N MET A 183 13.14 -3.17 18.82
CA MET A 183 13.02 -2.30 17.64
C MET A 183 14.04 -1.16 17.67
N GLU A 184 14.64 -0.87 16.50
CA GLU A 184 15.42 0.35 16.29
C GLU A 184 14.69 1.39 15.43
N VAL A 185 14.90 2.66 15.72
CA VAL A 185 14.36 3.74 14.88
C VAL A 185 15.15 3.84 13.59
N VAL A 186 14.49 3.63 12.46
CA VAL A 186 15.08 3.77 11.13
C VAL A 186 14.72 5.13 10.58
N SER A 187 15.71 5.87 10.08
CA SER A 187 15.47 7.18 9.48
C SER A 187 14.90 7.07 8.05
N PRO A 188 14.01 7.99 7.64
CA PRO A 188 13.57 8.09 6.26
C PRO A 188 14.73 8.20 5.26
N GLY A 189 14.68 7.42 4.19
CA GLY A 189 15.72 7.38 3.15
C GLY A 189 16.94 6.53 3.51
N SER A 190 16.94 5.85 4.66
CA SER A 190 18.00 4.91 5.03
C SER A 190 18.13 3.78 3.99
N ASN A 191 19.36 3.30 3.78
CA ASN A 191 19.65 2.11 2.97
C ASN A 191 20.06 0.91 3.85
N GLN A 192 19.81 0.98 5.16
CA GLN A 192 20.03 -0.12 6.10
C GLN A 192 19.23 -1.36 5.68
N PHE A 193 19.83 -2.53 5.73
CA PHE A 193 19.22 -3.78 5.25
C PHE A 193 19.32 -4.94 6.27
N HIS A 194 19.83 -4.63 7.46
CA HIS A 194 19.97 -5.53 8.61
C HIS A 194 19.96 -4.68 9.89
N PRO A 195 19.88 -5.29 11.09
CA PRO A 195 19.96 -4.54 12.33
C PRO A 195 21.26 -3.73 12.46
N SER A 196 21.23 -2.53 13.02
CA SER A 196 22.44 -1.73 13.22
C SER A 196 23.40 -2.31 14.27
N SER A 197 22.88 -3.17 15.15
CA SER A 197 23.66 -3.95 16.12
C SER A 197 22.91 -5.22 16.51
N GLN A 198 23.58 -6.15 17.19
CA GLN A 198 22.98 -7.39 17.69
C GLN A 198 21.86 -7.16 18.72
N LYS A 199 21.78 -5.95 19.29
CA LYS A 199 20.72 -5.58 20.24
C LYS A 199 19.35 -5.44 19.60
N PHE A 200 19.28 -5.26 18.28
CA PHE A 200 18.01 -5.01 17.59
C PHE A 200 17.61 -6.20 16.73
N ASP A 201 16.31 -6.34 16.52
CA ASP A 201 15.68 -7.41 15.75
C ASP A 201 14.96 -6.87 14.51
N SER A 202 14.28 -5.73 14.65
CA SER A 202 13.51 -5.10 13.58
C SER A 202 13.62 -3.57 13.60
N GLY A 203 13.18 -2.92 12.53
CA GLY A 203 13.11 -1.47 12.42
C GLY A 203 11.71 -0.92 12.66
N VAL A 204 11.62 0.32 13.12
CA VAL A 204 10.39 1.10 13.27
C VAL A 204 10.62 2.54 12.85
N ASP A 205 9.60 3.21 12.33
CA ASP A 205 9.70 4.63 11.99
C ASP A 205 9.64 5.55 13.23
N ASN A 206 8.83 5.20 14.22
CA ASN A 206 8.70 5.92 15.48
C ASN A 206 8.35 4.96 16.63
N LEU A 207 9.09 5.02 17.74
CA LEU A 207 8.86 4.14 18.90
C LEU A 207 7.58 4.47 19.68
N ALA A 208 7.17 5.74 19.72
CA ALA A 208 6.03 6.20 20.52
C ALA A 208 4.69 6.04 19.79
N ASP A 209 4.67 6.30 18.47
CA ASP A 209 3.49 6.10 17.60
C ASP A 209 3.90 5.39 16.31
N PRO A 210 4.15 4.05 16.36
CA PRO A 210 4.61 3.30 15.21
C PRO A 210 3.59 3.32 14.08
N ARG A 211 4.01 3.74 12.89
CA ARG A 211 3.20 3.64 11.67
C ARG A 211 3.74 2.58 10.73
N ARG A 212 5.05 2.34 10.73
CA ARG A 212 5.71 1.39 9.84
C ARG A 212 6.70 0.55 10.63
N TYR A 213 6.57 -0.77 10.47
CA TYR A 213 7.56 -1.74 10.91
C TYR A 213 8.38 -2.21 9.71
N ILE A 214 9.65 -2.50 9.94
CA ILE A 214 10.59 -2.98 8.94
C ILE A 214 11.17 -4.29 9.44
N VAL A 215 10.80 -5.39 8.78
CA VAL A 215 11.41 -6.69 9.01
C VAL A 215 12.50 -6.87 7.97
N TRP A 216 13.73 -7.05 8.43
CA TRP A 216 14.89 -7.22 7.55
C TRP A 216 14.74 -8.45 6.66
N SER A 217 15.34 -8.41 5.46
CA SER A 217 15.22 -9.48 4.47
C SER A 217 15.64 -10.85 4.98
N ALA A 218 16.65 -10.90 5.86
CA ALA A 218 17.12 -12.11 6.52
C ALA A 218 16.07 -12.78 7.42
N TYR A 219 15.04 -12.04 7.85
CA TYR A 219 14.07 -12.47 8.85
C TYR A 219 12.63 -12.52 8.33
N MET A 220 12.38 -12.10 7.09
CA MET A 220 11.01 -11.95 6.55
C MET A 220 10.15 -13.23 6.63
N ASN A 221 10.74 -14.42 6.49
CA ASN A 221 10.01 -15.69 6.53
C ASN A 221 9.99 -16.38 7.91
N SER A 222 10.78 -15.89 8.86
CA SER A 222 10.77 -16.36 10.24
C SER A 222 9.97 -15.46 11.16
N HIS A 223 9.90 -14.16 10.86
CA HIS A 223 9.32 -13.12 11.71
C HIS A 223 8.00 -12.56 11.21
N ILE A 224 7.51 -12.99 10.04
CA ILE A 224 6.20 -12.59 9.52
C ILE A 224 5.39 -13.84 9.19
N PHE A 225 4.17 -13.91 9.71
CA PHE A 225 3.22 -14.94 9.38
C PHE A 225 1.89 -14.33 8.90
N PRO A 226 1.54 -14.47 7.60
CA PRO A 226 0.24 -14.04 7.08
C PRO A 226 -0.90 -14.90 7.63
N ILE A 227 -1.94 -14.27 8.18
CA ILE A 227 -3.07 -14.99 8.79
C ILE A 227 -4.36 -14.76 8.04
N PHE A 228 -4.63 -13.52 7.64
CA PHE A 228 -5.87 -13.18 6.95
C PHE A 228 -5.58 -12.35 5.71
N MET A 229 -6.44 -12.51 4.72
CA MET A 229 -6.50 -11.65 3.55
C MET A 229 -7.84 -10.92 3.54
N ILE A 230 -7.77 -9.59 3.46
CA ILE A 230 -8.94 -8.73 3.47
C ILE A 230 -9.07 -8.14 2.07
N SER A 231 -10.21 -8.44 1.43
CA SER A 231 -10.58 -7.92 0.10
C SER A 231 -11.59 -6.79 0.28
N PHE A 232 -11.32 -5.62 -0.27
CA PHE A 232 -12.15 -4.44 -0.05
C PHE A 232 -12.22 -3.52 -1.27
N LYS A 233 -13.25 -2.66 -1.29
CA LYS A 233 -13.39 -1.54 -2.22
C LYS A 233 -13.22 -0.23 -1.45
N ALA A 234 -12.42 0.68 -1.97
CA ALA A 234 -12.25 2.02 -1.43
C ALA A 234 -11.93 3.02 -2.56
N PRO A 235 -12.21 4.33 -2.37
CA PRO A 235 -11.78 5.37 -3.29
C PRO A 235 -10.26 5.37 -3.45
N SER A 236 -9.73 5.82 -4.59
CA SER A 236 -8.27 5.97 -4.70
C SER A 236 -7.78 7.09 -3.76
N LEU A 237 -6.52 7.02 -3.33
CA LEU A 237 -5.91 8.07 -2.51
C LEU A 237 -6.05 9.47 -3.13
N LYS A 238 -6.00 9.57 -4.47
CA LYS A 238 -6.18 10.83 -5.21
C LYS A 238 -7.62 11.33 -5.13
N ASP A 239 -8.59 10.43 -5.25
CA ASP A 239 -10.00 10.77 -5.15
C ASP A 239 -10.34 11.21 -3.73
N PHE A 240 -9.78 10.52 -2.72
CA PHE A 240 -9.95 10.89 -1.34
C PHE A 240 -9.30 12.23 -1.00
N GLN A 241 -8.08 12.50 -1.48
CA GLN A 241 -7.46 13.83 -1.36
C GLN A 241 -8.30 14.92 -2.06
N GLY A 242 -8.99 14.57 -3.15
CA GLY A 242 -9.98 15.44 -3.80
C GLY A 242 -11.21 15.70 -2.95
N LEU A 243 -11.77 14.66 -2.31
CA LEU A 243 -12.91 14.74 -1.40
C LEU A 243 -12.60 15.56 -0.14
N LEU A 244 -11.41 15.40 0.44
CA LEU A 244 -10.97 16.24 1.57
C LEU A 244 -10.75 17.69 1.15
N GLN A 245 -10.26 17.96 -0.06
CA GLN A 245 -10.08 19.31 -0.59
C GLN A 245 -11.40 20.00 -0.97
N ALA A 246 -12.46 19.24 -1.25
CA ALA A 246 -13.80 19.78 -1.50
C ALA A 246 -14.46 20.31 -0.21
N ASN A 247 -14.05 19.82 0.96
CA ASN A 247 -14.58 20.23 2.27
C ASN A 247 -13.77 21.34 2.96
N VAL A 248 -12.72 21.87 2.32
CA VAL A 248 -11.98 23.05 2.79
C VAL A 248 -12.44 24.25 1.95
N PRO A 249 -12.95 25.34 2.54
CA PRO A 249 -13.27 26.56 1.79
C PRO A 249 -11.96 27.16 1.26
N ARG A 250 -11.59 26.80 0.03
CA ARG A 250 -10.43 27.37 -0.65
C ARG A 250 -10.80 28.73 -1.22
N ALA A 251 -10.05 29.75 -0.79
CA ALA A 251 -9.90 30.98 -1.55
C ALA A 251 -9.57 30.63 -3.02
N ASN A 252 -10.32 31.24 -3.93
CA ASN A 252 -10.34 31.01 -5.37
C ASN A 252 -8.94 30.98 -6.01
N VAL A 253 -8.36 29.79 -6.20
CA VAL A 253 -7.30 29.57 -7.18
C VAL A 253 -7.62 28.30 -7.97
N PRO A 254 -8.16 28.42 -9.20
CA PRO A 254 -8.50 27.25 -10.01
C PRO A 254 -7.25 26.48 -10.40
N LYS A 255 -7.10 25.23 -9.93
CA LYS A 255 -6.10 24.28 -10.42
C LYS A 255 -6.69 23.48 -11.59
N PRO A 256 -6.09 23.50 -12.79
CA PRO A 256 -6.62 22.76 -13.94
C PRO A 256 -6.24 21.27 -13.93
N THR A 257 -7.20 20.36 -13.75
CA THR A 257 -7.06 18.91 -13.93
C THR A 257 -7.67 18.52 -15.28
N THR A 258 -6.81 18.33 -16.30
CA THR A 258 -6.97 17.75 -17.67
C THR A 258 -5.99 18.47 -18.62
N PRO A 259 -5.57 17.92 -19.79
CA PRO A 259 -4.71 18.64 -20.72
C PRO A 259 -5.55 19.62 -21.53
N TRP A 260 -5.67 20.86 -21.04
CA TRP A 260 -6.51 21.92 -21.63
C TRP A 260 -6.09 22.37 -23.05
N MET A 261 -4.90 21.97 -23.50
CA MET A 261 -4.42 22.08 -24.87
C MET A 261 -3.21 21.16 -25.10
N SER A 262 -2.96 20.77 -26.36
CA SER A 262 -1.77 20.00 -26.71
C SER A 262 -0.51 20.89 -26.65
N PHE A 263 0.66 20.31 -26.34
CA PHE A 263 1.92 21.05 -26.35
C PHE A 263 2.25 21.70 -27.70
N PRO A 264 1.99 21.07 -28.87
CA PRO A 264 2.06 21.74 -30.16
C PRO A 264 1.23 23.04 -30.21
N ALA A 265 -0.04 22.99 -29.78
CA ALA A 265 -0.92 24.16 -29.81
C ALA A 265 -0.39 25.30 -28.92
N LEU A 266 0.09 24.96 -27.72
CA LEU A 266 0.70 25.94 -26.81
C LEU A 266 1.95 26.58 -27.42
N ILE A 267 2.85 25.78 -28.02
CA ILE A 267 4.10 26.28 -28.64
C ILE A 267 3.78 27.21 -29.82
N THR A 268 2.76 26.88 -30.62
CA THR A 268 2.28 27.73 -31.72
C THR A 268 1.73 29.06 -31.22
N ILE A 269 1.06 29.10 -30.07
CA ILE A 269 0.58 30.36 -29.50
C ILE A 269 1.76 31.16 -28.94
N LEU A 270 2.71 30.51 -28.27
CA LEU A 270 3.87 31.15 -27.67
C LEU A 270 4.81 31.81 -28.67
N SER A 271 4.90 31.28 -29.90
CA SER A 271 5.70 31.90 -30.97
C SER A 271 5.27 33.32 -31.32
N ARG A 272 4.01 33.69 -31.02
CA ARG A 272 3.46 35.03 -31.24
C ARG A 272 3.86 36.03 -30.15
N PHE A 273 4.35 35.56 -29.00
CA PHE A 273 4.61 36.38 -27.81
C PHE A 273 6.06 36.35 -27.34
N LEU A 274 6.85 35.37 -27.75
CA LEU A 274 8.22 35.16 -27.28
C LEU A 274 9.25 35.49 -28.36
N HIS A 275 10.38 36.05 -27.91
CA HIS A 275 11.53 36.34 -28.76
C HIS A 275 12.11 35.05 -29.38
N PRO A 276 12.62 35.08 -30.64
CA PRO A 276 13.14 33.90 -31.34
C PRO A 276 14.17 33.08 -30.54
N SER A 277 15.03 33.73 -29.73
CA SER A 277 16.00 33.05 -28.87
C SER A 277 15.36 32.16 -27.79
N LYS A 278 14.24 32.60 -27.20
CA LYS A 278 13.47 31.81 -26.23
C LYS A 278 12.69 30.69 -26.92
N MET A 279 12.14 30.96 -28.10
CA MET A 279 11.44 29.96 -28.91
C MET A 279 12.37 28.84 -29.37
N ALA A 280 13.62 29.14 -29.71
CA ALA A 280 14.62 28.13 -30.05
C ALA A 280 14.87 27.16 -28.88
N LEU A 281 14.95 27.67 -27.65
CA LEU A 281 15.10 26.85 -26.44
C LEU A 281 13.86 25.97 -26.18
N ILE A 282 12.66 26.53 -26.35
CA ILE A 282 11.40 25.80 -26.18
C ILE A 282 11.28 24.69 -27.23
N ASN A 283 11.58 24.98 -28.49
CA ASN A 283 11.53 24.01 -29.59
C ASN A 283 12.55 22.89 -29.41
N LYS A 284 13.77 23.20 -28.96
CA LYS A 284 14.78 22.21 -28.61
C LYS A 284 14.28 21.29 -27.48
N CYS A 285 13.77 21.87 -26.39
CA CYS A 285 13.23 21.09 -25.27
C CYS A 285 12.02 20.23 -25.69
N TYR A 286 11.18 20.74 -26.59
CA TYR A 286 10.03 20.00 -27.10
C TYR A 286 10.44 18.83 -28.00
N LYS A 287 11.49 19.02 -28.83
CA LYS A 287 12.10 17.94 -29.62
C LYS A 287 12.69 16.86 -28.71
N ASP A 288 13.45 17.25 -27.69
CA ASP A 288 14.00 16.31 -26.70
C ASP A 288 12.91 15.51 -25.97
N PHE A 289 11.76 16.15 -25.68
CA PHE A 289 10.61 15.47 -25.10
C PHE A 289 9.96 14.47 -26.06
N ARG A 290 9.79 14.84 -27.34
CA ARG A 290 9.26 13.95 -28.39
C ARG A 290 10.16 12.75 -28.67
N GLU A 291 11.47 12.95 -28.56
CA GLU A 291 12.51 11.92 -28.69
C GLU A 291 12.74 11.11 -27.39
N ARG A 292 11.92 11.33 -26.34
CA ARG A 292 11.98 10.65 -25.03
C ARG A 292 13.29 10.85 -24.25
N LYS A 293 14.09 11.87 -24.59
CA LYS A 293 15.32 12.24 -23.88
C LYS A 293 15.06 12.91 -22.54
N ILE A 294 13.88 13.51 -22.35
CA ILE A 294 13.45 14.15 -21.10
C ILE A 294 12.03 13.73 -20.72
N ARG A 295 11.74 13.65 -19.41
CA ARG A 295 10.40 13.31 -18.90
C ARG A 295 9.46 14.51 -18.97
N ARG A 296 8.15 14.25 -18.99
CA ARG A 296 7.09 15.28 -19.05
C ARG A 296 7.22 16.37 -17.97
N PRO A 297 7.53 16.07 -16.69
CA PRO A 297 7.70 17.11 -15.67
C PRO A 297 8.89 18.03 -15.94
N ASP A 298 9.98 17.49 -16.49
CA ASP A 298 11.19 18.25 -16.80
C ASP A 298 10.96 19.21 -17.96
N PHE A 299 10.24 18.75 -18.98
CA PHE A 299 9.79 19.61 -20.08
C PHE A 299 8.90 20.76 -19.57
N ILE A 300 7.90 20.47 -18.73
CA ILE A 300 7.01 21.49 -18.16
C ILE A 300 7.79 22.53 -17.35
N ARG A 301 8.75 22.08 -16.53
CA ARG A 301 9.62 22.96 -15.75
C ARG A 301 10.45 23.89 -16.65
N LYS A 302 11.11 23.35 -17.68
CA LYS A 302 11.91 24.15 -18.63
C LYS A 302 11.04 25.14 -19.41
N LEU A 303 9.83 24.73 -19.80
CA LEU A 303 8.85 25.60 -20.47
C LEU A 303 8.41 26.76 -19.57
N ARG A 304 8.14 26.51 -18.28
CA ARG A 304 7.78 27.54 -17.30
C ARG A 304 8.92 28.55 -17.09
N ILE A 305 10.17 28.09 -17.05
CA ILE A 305 11.35 28.96 -16.93
C ILE A 305 11.52 29.85 -18.17
N ALA A 306 11.37 29.28 -19.38
CA ALA A 306 11.56 30.03 -20.62
C ALA A 306 10.46 31.06 -20.89
N THR A 307 9.21 30.70 -20.57
CA THR A 307 8.02 31.49 -20.89
C THR A 307 7.58 32.42 -19.76
N GLY A 308 7.74 31.99 -18.50
CA GLY A 308 7.17 32.65 -17.33
C GLY A 308 5.71 32.28 -17.06
N ASP A 309 5.39 32.03 -15.79
CA ASP A 309 4.06 31.53 -15.37
C ASP A 309 2.93 32.53 -15.63
N LYS A 310 3.19 33.84 -15.60
CA LYS A 310 2.19 34.89 -15.87
C LYS A 310 1.68 34.85 -17.32
N LEU A 311 2.58 34.66 -18.29
CA LEU A 311 2.23 34.58 -19.70
C LEU A 311 1.50 33.26 -20.01
N LEU A 312 1.97 32.14 -19.46
CA LEU A 312 1.29 30.85 -19.55
C LEU A 312 -0.13 30.91 -19.00
N ALA A 313 -0.33 31.52 -17.83
CA ALA A 313 -1.66 31.70 -17.23
C ALA A 313 -2.58 32.55 -18.12
N THR A 314 -2.04 33.58 -18.77
CA THR A 314 -2.80 34.48 -19.66
C THR A 314 -3.26 33.76 -20.93
N ILE A 315 -2.36 32.99 -21.56
CA ILE A 315 -2.65 32.19 -22.76
C ILE A 315 -3.70 31.11 -22.44
N VAL A 316 -3.54 30.42 -21.30
CA VAL A 316 -4.49 29.41 -20.84
C VAL A 316 -5.85 30.02 -20.54
N LYS A 317 -5.90 31.22 -19.94
CA LYS A 317 -7.16 31.93 -19.66
C LYS A 317 -7.89 32.32 -20.95
N ARG A 318 -7.18 32.81 -21.97
CA ARG A 318 -7.78 33.20 -23.27
C ARG A 318 -8.32 32.00 -24.05
N HIS A 319 -7.56 30.90 -24.10
CA HIS A 319 -7.99 29.68 -24.80
C HIS A 319 -9.23 29.03 -24.13
N ARG A 320 -9.41 29.19 -22.81
CA ARG A 320 -10.60 28.72 -22.08
C ARG A 320 -11.86 29.55 -22.36
N GLN A 321 -11.70 30.80 -22.79
CA GLN A 321 -12.81 31.72 -23.06
C GLN A 321 -13.21 31.75 -24.55
N GLY A 322 -12.72 30.79 -25.35
CA GLY A 322 -13.01 30.71 -26.78
C GLY A 322 -12.31 31.76 -27.65
N GLY A 323 -11.30 32.46 -27.12
CA GLY A 323 -10.62 33.55 -27.80
C GLY A 323 -9.23 33.19 -28.31
N VAL A 324 -9.16 32.41 -29.40
CA VAL A 324 -8.23 32.55 -30.54
C VAL A 324 -8.93 31.98 -31.77
#